data_AF-A0AAU4NSC0-F1
#
_entry.id   AF-A0AAU4NSC0-F1
#
_cell.length_a   1.000
_cell.length_b   1.000
_cell.length_c   1.000
_cell.angle_alpha   90.00
_cell.angle_beta   90.00
_cell.angle_gamma   90.00
#
_symmetry.space_group_name_H-M   'P 1'
#
loop_
_entity.id
_entity.type
_entity.pdbx_description
1 polymer ?
#
loop_
_entity_poly.entity_id
_entity_poly.type
_entity_poly.pdbx_seq_one_letter_code
_entity_poly.pdbx_strand_id
1 'polypeptide(L)'
;MHHVSDEGRIPLLFFLVGFIAGFVFIRFSVRMIRAQVSWWPGNVTPGGHHVHHVVFGVVAMLVSGIAMITVYVDGTQTTGAALAAFFGIGAALVLDEFALIFYLEDVYWAEQGRTSVDAVFVAVAATVMLLFGLKPLEFFDVAGFRDDPSVAVRSIIVVLAALNLLLAAIVLAKGKIWTGLAGLFFLPLLVIGAIRIGRPGSPWARWRYTRRPRRMEKALRRERNLRRPVVRAKIWMQDAIAGTPDVAHVRAAAEDELDRIVLPAPAPGESRPDRESVGAG
;
A
#
# COMPACT_ATOMS: atom_id res chain seq x y z
N MET A 1 -0.90 -36.67 10.00
CA MET A 1 -1.86 -35.59 10.35
C MET A 1 -1.70 -34.48 9.31
N HIS A 2 -2.34 -34.62 8.14
CA HIS A 2 -2.16 -33.74 6.97
C HIS A 2 -3.46 -33.08 6.48
N HIS A 3 -4.55 -33.13 7.25
CA HIS A 3 -5.86 -32.61 6.79
C HIS A 3 -6.06 -31.10 6.98
N VAL A 4 -5.22 -30.41 7.75
CA VAL A 4 -5.39 -28.98 8.05
C VAL A 4 -4.92 -28.05 6.92
N SER A 5 -4.20 -28.55 5.92
CA SER A 5 -3.62 -27.69 4.88
C SER A 5 -4.59 -27.28 3.77
N ASP A 6 -5.69 -28.01 3.56
CA ASP A 6 -6.59 -27.78 2.42
C ASP A 6 -7.90 -27.08 2.81
N GLU A 7 -8.40 -27.28 4.03
CA GLU A 7 -9.70 -26.74 4.48
C GLU A 7 -9.69 -25.21 4.62
N GLY A 8 -8.57 -24.60 5.00
CA GLY A 8 -8.44 -23.14 5.10
C GLY A 8 -8.28 -22.42 3.76
N ARG A 9 -7.99 -23.13 2.67
CA ARG A 9 -7.72 -22.51 1.36
C ARG A 9 -8.98 -22.01 0.67
N ILE A 10 -10.10 -22.71 0.86
CA ILE A 10 -11.38 -22.36 0.22
C ILE A 10 -11.91 -21.02 0.77
N PRO A 11 -12.01 -20.79 2.09
CA PRO A 11 -12.40 -19.48 2.60
C PRO A 11 -11.45 -18.36 2.17
N LEU A 12 -10.14 -18.61 2.17
CA LEU A 12 -9.15 -17.63 1.73
C LEU A 12 -9.26 -17.29 0.24
N LEU A 13 -9.61 -18.26 -0.61
CA LEU A 13 -9.85 -18.04 -2.04
C LEU A 13 -11.10 -17.17 -2.24
N PHE A 14 -12.17 -17.46 -1.51
CA PHE A 14 -13.40 -16.67 -1.57
C PHE A 14 -13.20 -15.26 -1.01
N PHE A 15 -12.39 -15.09 0.04
CA PHE A 15 -11.92 -13.77 0.46
C PHE A 15 -11.23 -13.03 -0.68
N LEU A 16 -10.27 -13.66 -1.37
CA LEU A 16 -9.55 -13.03 -2.49
C LEU A 16 -10.50 -12.63 -3.63
N VAL A 17 -11.43 -13.51 -4.00
CA VAL A 17 -12.42 -13.24 -5.05
C VAL A 17 -13.34 -12.09 -4.64
N GLY A 18 -13.88 -12.11 -3.42
CA GLY A 18 -14.71 -11.04 -2.89
C GLY A 18 -13.95 -9.71 -2.82
N PHE A 19 -12.69 -9.75 -2.41
CA PHE A 19 -11.81 -8.58 -2.36
C PHE A 19 -11.57 -7.95 -3.75
N ILE A 20 -11.18 -8.76 -4.73
CA ILE A 20 -10.97 -8.27 -6.11
C ILE A 20 -12.27 -7.74 -6.70
N ALA A 21 -13.38 -8.48 -6.54
CA ALA A 21 -14.69 -8.08 -7.04
C ALA A 21 -15.15 -6.77 -6.41
N GLY A 22 -15.04 -6.64 -5.08
CA GLY A 22 -15.38 -5.42 -4.35
C GLY A 22 -14.56 -4.21 -4.80
N PHE A 23 -13.25 -4.39 -4.97
CA PHE A 23 -12.36 -3.32 -5.42
C PHE A 23 -12.67 -2.85 -6.85
N VAL A 24 -12.84 -3.80 -7.79
CA VAL A 24 -13.22 -3.48 -9.17
C VAL A 24 -14.58 -2.80 -9.21
N PHE A 25 -15.55 -3.32 -8.45
CA PHE A 25 -16.89 -2.75 -8.36
C PHE A 25 -16.88 -1.31 -7.87
N ILE A 26 -16.19 -1.02 -6.77
CA ILE A 26 -16.19 0.35 -6.22
C ILE A 26 -15.44 1.33 -7.13
N ARG A 27 -14.32 0.90 -7.73
CA ARG A 27 -13.58 1.67 -8.73
C ARG A 27 -14.44 2.01 -9.95
N PHE A 28 -15.21 1.03 -10.41
CA PHE A 28 -16.17 1.22 -11.49
C PHE A 28 -17.28 2.20 -11.07
N SER A 29 -17.86 2.03 -9.89
CA SER A 29 -18.90 2.90 -9.36
C SER A 29 -18.44 4.37 -9.26
N VAL A 30 -17.27 4.62 -8.67
CA VAL A 30 -16.67 5.96 -8.56
C VAL A 30 -16.38 6.54 -9.96
N ARG A 31 -15.94 5.71 -10.91
CA ARG A 31 -15.72 6.14 -12.30
C ARG A 31 -17.02 6.61 -12.95
N MET A 32 -18.10 5.85 -12.80
CA MET A 32 -19.42 6.17 -13.37
C MET A 32 -20.00 7.45 -12.77
N ILE A 33 -19.87 7.63 -11.45
CA ILE A 33 -20.29 8.85 -10.74
C ILE A 33 -19.50 10.05 -11.25
N ARG A 34 -18.16 9.94 -11.39
CA ARG A 34 -17.33 11.02 -11.94
C ARG A 34 -17.65 11.34 -13.40
N ALA A 35 -18.02 10.33 -14.19
CA ALA A 35 -18.43 10.50 -15.58
C ALA A 35 -19.86 11.07 -15.72
N GLN A 36 -20.57 11.35 -14.63
CA GLN A 36 -21.97 11.82 -14.61
C GLN A 36 -22.92 10.90 -15.39
N VAL A 37 -22.61 9.60 -15.46
CA VAL A 37 -23.46 8.60 -16.11
C VAL A 37 -24.41 8.02 -15.06
N SER A 38 -25.70 7.95 -15.38
CA SER A 38 -26.69 7.31 -14.52
C SER A 38 -26.36 5.82 -14.35
N TRP A 39 -25.98 5.44 -13.14
CA TRP A 39 -25.60 4.08 -12.76
C TRP A 39 -26.17 3.80 -11.36
N TRP A 40 -26.68 2.59 -11.15
CA TRP A 40 -27.10 2.11 -9.83
C TRP A 40 -25.88 1.50 -9.11
N PRO A 41 -25.52 1.91 -7.88
CA PRO A 41 -26.36 2.58 -6.87
C PRO A 41 -26.40 4.12 -6.90
N GLY A 42 -25.49 4.76 -7.64
CA GLY A 42 -25.32 6.21 -7.63
C GLY A 42 -24.74 6.76 -6.32
N ASN A 43 -24.88 8.07 -6.10
CA ASN A 43 -24.50 8.69 -4.83
C ASN A 43 -25.54 8.39 -3.75
N VAL A 44 -25.09 7.88 -2.60
CA VAL A 44 -25.95 7.62 -1.44
C VAL A 44 -25.85 8.81 -0.48
N THR A 45 -26.91 9.61 -0.40
CA THR A 45 -27.01 10.82 0.45
C THR A 45 -28.26 10.82 1.33
N PRO A 46 -28.34 9.95 2.37
CA PRO A 46 -29.44 9.98 3.32
C PRO A 46 -29.35 11.29 4.12
N GLY A 47 -30.36 12.14 4.06
CA GLY A 47 -30.42 13.39 4.83
C GLY A 47 -29.40 14.48 4.43
N GLY A 48 -28.82 14.40 3.23
CA GLY A 48 -27.87 15.42 2.71
C GLY A 48 -26.39 15.17 3.03
N HIS A 49 -26.06 14.09 3.73
CA HIS A 49 -24.66 13.70 3.98
C HIS A 49 -24.20 12.60 3.03
N HIS A 50 -23.10 12.83 2.32
CA HIS A 50 -22.48 11.80 1.47
C HIS A 50 -21.83 10.71 2.34
N VAL A 51 -22.37 9.49 2.24
CA VAL A 51 -21.79 8.35 2.92
C VAL A 51 -20.63 7.82 2.08
N HIS A 52 -19.41 7.90 2.62
CA HIS A 52 -18.24 7.32 1.99
C HIS A 52 -18.36 5.80 2.00
N HIS A 53 -17.98 5.15 0.91
CA HIS A 53 -18.11 3.70 0.77
C HIS A 53 -17.27 2.90 1.79
N VAL A 54 -16.25 3.53 2.39
CA VAL A 54 -15.52 3.03 3.55
C VAL A 54 -16.46 2.63 4.71
N VAL A 55 -17.57 3.34 4.92
CA VAL A 55 -18.54 3.05 5.99
C VAL A 55 -19.21 1.69 5.73
N PHE A 56 -19.66 1.44 4.50
CA PHE A 56 -20.20 0.13 4.12
C PHE A 56 -19.14 -0.96 4.25
N GLY A 57 -17.89 -0.64 3.91
CA GLY A 57 -16.75 -1.54 4.08
C GLY A 57 -16.53 -1.96 5.54
N VAL A 58 -16.53 -0.99 6.47
CA VAL A 58 -16.40 -1.24 7.92
C VAL A 58 -17.54 -2.10 8.44
N VAL A 59 -18.79 -1.78 8.09
CA VAL A 59 -19.96 -2.57 8.51
C VAL A 59 -19.88 -4.00 7.98
N ALA A 60 -19.54 -4.17 6.70
CA ALA A 60 -19.38 -5.50 6.09
C ALA A 60 -18.30 -6.33 6.78
N MET A 61 -17.14 -5.74 7.10
CA MET A 61 -16.08 -6.41 7.85
C MET A 61 -16.50 -6.79 9.27
N LEU A 62 -17.21 -5.89 9.99
CA LEU A 62 -17.66 -6.17 11.35
C LEU A 62 -18.69 -7.30 11.39
N VAL A 63 -19.71 -7.24 10.52
CA VAL A 63 -20.76 -8.26 10.47
C VAL A 63 -20.18 -9.62 10.08
N SER A 64 -19.38 -9.67 9.01
CA SER A 64 -18.76 -10.92 8.56
C SER A 64 -17.72 -11.45 9.56
N GLY A 65 -16.94 -10.57 10.20
CA GLY A 65 -15.98 -10.93 11.24
C GLY A 65 -16.64 -11.54 12.46
N ILE A 66 -17.68 -10.90 13.00
CA ILE A 66 -18.47 -11.44 14.11
C ILE A 66 -19.11 -12.77 13.71
N ALA A 67 -19.72 -12.85 12.52
CA ALA A 67 -20.32 -14.08 12.04
C ALA A 67 -19.28 -15.22 11.91
N MET A 68 -18.07 -14.94 11.41
CA MET A 68 -16.99 -15.92 11.34
C MET A 68 -16.58 -16.43 12.72
N ILE A 69 -16.55 -15.56 13.74
CA ILE A 69 -16.29 -15.97 15.13
C ILE A 69 -17.40 -16.88 15.65
N THR A 70 -18.67 -16.51 15.39
CA THR A 70 -19.83 -17.30 15.82
C THR A 70 -19.84 -18.71 15.23
N VAL A 71 -19.43 -18.86 13.97
CA VAL A 71 -19.43 -20.16 13.28
C VAL A 71 -18.05 -20.83 13.26
N TYR A 72 -17.10 -20.35 14.06
CA TYR A 72 -15.70 -20.78 13.98
C TYR A 72 -15.52 -22.29 14.25
N VAL A 73 -16.29 -22.84 15.20
CA VAL A 73 -16.14 -24.25 15.63
C VAL A 73 -17.00 -25.20 14.80
N ASP A 74 -18.27 -24.86 14.61
CA ASP A 74 -19.27 -25.77 14.04
C ASP A 74 -19.78 -25.33 12.65
N GLY A 75 -19.15 -24.31 12.06
CA GLY A 75 -19.54 -23.75 10.77
C GLY A 75 -19.18 -24.67 9.60
N THR A 76 -20.03 -24.66 8.58
CA THR A 76 -19.73 -25.35 7.32
C THR A 76 -18.68 -24.59 6.52
N GLN A 77 -17.89 -25.29 5.68
CA GLN A 77 -16.95 -24.63 4.76
C GLN A 77 -17.63 -23.62 3.82
N THR A 78 -18.87 -23.89 3.39
CA THR A 78 -19.62 -22.99 2.50
C THR A 78 -20.01 -21.70 3.23
N THR A 79 -20.44 -21.79 4.49
CA THR A 79 -20.69 -20.63 5.34
C THR A 79 -19.40 -19.84 5.55
N GLY A 80 -18.30 -20.50 5.89
CA GLY A 80 -16.99 -19.85 6.05
C GLY A 80 -16.52 -19.13 4.79
N ALA A 81 -16.68 -19.76 3.62
CA ALA A 81 -16.34 -19.18 2.33
C ALA A 81 -17.20 -17.95 1.98
N ALA A 82 -18.51 -18.03 2.19
CA ALA A 82 -19.40 -16.89 1.96
C ALA A 82 -19.05 -15.70 2.87
N LEU A 83 -18.82 -15.95 4.16
CA LEU A 83 -18.43 -14.91 5.11
C LEU A 83 -17.07 -14.30 4.77
N ALA A 84 -16.11 -15.13 4.37
CA ALA A 84 -14.79 -14.67 3.93
C ALA A 84 -14.88 -13.80 2.67
N ALA A 85 -15.74 -14.13 1.69
CA ALA A 85 -16.00 -13.28 0.53
C ALA A 85 -16.60 -11.93 0.92
N PHE A 86 -17.59 -11.91 1.83
CA PHE A 86 -18.17 -10.67 2.35
C PHE A 86 -17.15 -9.81 3.09
N PHE A 87 -16.30 -10.44 3.91
CA PHE A 87 -15.18 -9.77 4.57
C PHE A 87 -14.21 -9.18 3.56
N GLY A 88 -13.88 -9.93 2.48
CA GLY A 88 -13.07 -9.46 1.37
C GLY A 88 -13.64 -8.23 0.68
N ILE A 89 -14.93 -8.23 0.36
CA ILE A 89 -15.63 -7.06 -0.19
C ILE A 89 -15.48 -5.87 0.77
N GLY A 90 -15.76 -6.07 2.06
CA GLY A 90 -15.64 -5.02 3.07
C GLY A 90 -14.23 -4.42 3.15
N ALA A 91 -13.22 -5.28 3.17
CA ALA A 91 -11.81 -4.88 3.18
C ALA A 91 -11.42 -4.10 1.92
N ALA A 92 -11.94 -4.48 0.74
CA ALA A 92 -11.68 -3.79 -0.51
C ALA A 92 -12.25 -2.37 -0.52
N LEU A 93 -13.48 -2.20 -0.02
CA LEU A 93 -14.11 -0.88 0.11
C LEU A 93 -13.35 0.01 1.08
N VAL A 94 -12.80 -0.54 2.18
CA VAL A 94 -11.98 0.25 3.09
C VAL A 94 -10.62 0.61 2.49
N LEU A 95 -9.97 -0.33 1.78
CA LEU A 95 -8.66 -0.10 1.18
C LEU A 95 -8.70 0.82 -0.05
N ASP A 96 -9.85 1.01 -0.71
CA ASP A 96 -9.98 2.00 -1.78
C ASP A 96 -9.73 3.44 -1.26
N GLU A 97 -10.10 3.71 0.00
CA GLU A 97 -9.84 4.96 0.73
C GLU A 97 -8.60 4.90 1.64
N PHE A 98 -7.70 3.92 1.44
CA PHE A 98 -6.52 3.75 2.29
C PHE A 98 -5.68 5.04 2.41
N ALA A 99 -5.62 5.85 1.36
CA ALA A 99 -4.92 7.13 1.37
C ALA A 99 -5.48 8.09 2.43
N LEU A 100 -6.81 8.18 2.56
CA LEU A 100 -7.49 9.05 3.52
C LEU A 100 -7.32 8.54 4.97
N ILE A 101 -7.33 7.22 5.16
CA ILE A 101 -7.14 6.61 6.49
C ILE A 101 -5.71 6.80 6.99
N PHE A 102 -4.72 6.67 6.10
CA PHE A 102 -3.31 6.72 6.48
C PHE A 102 -2.73 8.14 6.50
N TYR A 103 -3.21 9.01 5.61
CA TYR A 103 -2.82 10.41 5.54
C TYR A 103 -4.04 11.28 5.92
N LEU A 104 -4.17 11.56 7.22
CA LEU A 104 -5.26 12.36 7.82
C LEU A 104 -5.20 13.86 7.46
N GLU A 105 -4.25 14.31 6.63
CA GLU A 105 -4.17 15.68 6.12
C GLU A 105 -4.32 15.67 4.60
N ASP A 106 -5.41 16.28 4.13
CA ASP A 106 -5.94 16.23 2.77
C ASP A 106 -5.13 17.03 1.73
N VAL A 107 -3.84 17.27 2.00
CA VAL A 107 -3.00 18.12 1.17
C VAL A 107 -1.60 17.52 1.08
N TYR A 108 -1.39 16.54 0.20
CA TYR A 108 -0.16 16.53 -0.63
C TYR A 108 -0.09 15.60 -1.85
N TRP A 109 -1.09 14.78 -2.19
CA TRP A 109 -0.93 13.90 -3.37
C TRP A 109 -2.20 13.76 -4.21
N ALA A 110 -2.25 14.46 -5.34
CA ALA A 110 -3.14 14.17 -6.47
C ALA A 110 -2.91 12.78 -7.11
N GLU A 111 -2.21 11.87 -6.43
CA GLU A 111 -2.07 10.44 -6.74
C GLU A 111 -2.91 9.59 -5.76
N GLN A 112 -4.00 10.12 -5.17
CA GLN A 112 -4.91 9.38 -4.25
C GLN A 112 -5.31 8.00 -4.80
N GLY A 113 -5.53 7.89 -6.11
CA GLY A 113 -5.87 6.62 -6.76
C GLY A 113 -4.75 5.57 -6.81
N ARG A 114 -3.48 5.96 -6.61
CA ARG A 114 -2.31 5.07 -6.70
C ARG A 114 -1.96 4.44 -5.36
N THR A 115 -2.03 5.18 -4.27
CA THR A 115 -1.68 4.68 -2.93
C THR A 115 -2.62 3.55 -2.50
N SER A 116 -3.93 3.66 -2.80
CA SER A 116 -4.90 2.58 -2.58
C SER A 116 -4.70 1.40 -3.53
N VAL A 117 -4.27 1.64 -4.78
CA VAL A 117 -3.91 0.56 -5.72
C VAL A 117 -2.67 -0.21 -5.22
N ASP A 118 -1.63 0.49 -4.74
CA ASP A 118 -0.44 -0.13 -4.15
C ASP A 118 -0.83 -0.99 -2.93
N ALA A 119 -1.71 -0.48 -2.05
CA ALA A 119 -2.23 -1.22 -0.90
C ALA A 119 -2.97 -2.51 -1.30
N VAL A 120 -3.84 -2.41 -2.31
CA VAL A 120 -4.60 -3.53 -2.87
C VAL A 120 -3.69 -4.58 -3.49
N PHE A 121 -2.66 -4.19 -4.24
CA PHE A 121 -1.67 -5.13 -4.78
C PHE A 121 -0.91 -5.87 -3.67
N VAL A 122 -0.55 -5.18 -2.58
CA VAL A 122 0.09 -5.83 -1.43
C VAL A 122 -0.86 -6.82 -0.76
N ALA A 123 -2.13 -6.45 -0.53
CA ALA A 123 -3.12 -7.33 0.05
C ALA A 123 -3.38 -8.57 -0.81
N VAL A 124 -3.52 -8.40 -2.13
CA VAL A 124 -3.67 -9.50 -3.09
C VAL A 124 -2.43 -10.40 -3.08
N ALA A 125 -1.23 -9.83 -3.17
CA ALA A 125 0.01 -10.60 -3.16
C ALA A 125 0.18 -11.41 -1.87
N ALA A 126 -0.11 -10.82 -0.72
CA ALA A 126 -0.08 -11.51 0.57
C ALA A 126 -1.10 -12.66 0.62
N THR A 127 -2.32 -12.43 0.14
CA THR A 127 -3.39 -13.44 0.12
C THR A 127 -3.07 -14.60 -0.83
N VAL A 128 -2.60 -14.30 -2.04
CA VAL A 128 -2.18 -15.31 -3.03
C VAL A 128 -1.03 -16.15 -2.50
N MET A 129 -0.06 -15.52 -1.85
CA MET A 129 1.04 -16.23 -1.21
C MET A 129 0.54 -17.19 -0.12
N LEU A 130 -0.36 -16.74 0.76
CA LEU A 130 -0.98 -17.60 1.77
C LEU A 130 -1.78 -18.77 1.14
N LEU A 131 -2.46 -18.54 0.00
CA LEU A 131 -3.15 -19.59 -0.77
C LEU A 131 -2.21 -20.67 -1.31
N PHE A 132 -1.00 -20.28 -1.74
CA PHE A 132 0.05 -21.21 -2.14
C PHE A 132 0.70 -21.94 -0.94
N GLY A 133 0.23 -21.71 0.28
CA GLY A 133 0.78 -22.31 1.50
C GLY A 133 2.12 -21.70 1.92
N LEU A 134 2.55 -20.62 1.26
CA LEU A 134 3.70 -19.85 1.70
C LEU A 134 3.27 -19.04 2.91
N LYS A 135 3.76 -19.43 4.08
CA LYS A 135 3.49 -18.73 5.35
C LYS A 135 4.80 -18.16 5.88
N PRO A 136 5.22 -16.97 5.41
CA PRO A 136 6.45 -16.33 5.86
C PRO A 136 6.45 -16.03 7.36
N LEU A 137 5.26 -15.99 7.96
CA LEU A 137 5.08 -15.81 9.39
C LEU A 137 5.29 -17.09 10.21
N GLU A 138 5.31 -18.29 9.61
CA GLU A 138 5.69 -19.53 10.32
C GLU A 138 7.16 -19.50 10.76
N PHE A 139 8.03 -18.73 10.09
CA PHE A 139 9.39 -18.46 10.57
C PHE A 139 9.43 -17.63 11.88
N PHE A 140 8.30 -17.06 12.29
CA PHE A 140 8.13 -16.32 13.54
C PHE A 140 7.21 -17.04 14.53
N ASP A 141 6.79 -18.28 14.24
CA ASP A 141 5.92 -19.03 15.14
C ASP A 141 6.67 -19.46 16.41
N VAL A 142 6.37 -18.75 17.51
CA VAL A 142 6.94 -18.97 18.83
C VAL A 142 6.38 -20.25 19.50
N ALA A 143 5.22 -20.75 19.05
CA ALA A 143 4.62 -21.97 19.60
C ALA A 143 5.38 -23.22 19.12
N GLY A 144 5.62 -23.35 17.80
CA GLY A 144 6.49 -24.41 17.27
C GLY A 144 7.96 -24.32 17.74
N PHE A 145 8.44 -23.10 18.05
CA PHE A 145 9.77 -22.86 18.62
C PHE A 145 9.98 -23.51 20.00
N ARG A 146 8.91 -23.74 20.77
CA ARG A 146 8.99 -24.34 22.10
C ARG A 146 9.09 -25.87 22.07
N ASP A 147 8.54 -26.50 21.04
CA ASP A 147 8.40 -27.97 20.93
C ASP A 147 9.55 -28.66 20.15
N ASP A 148 10.36 -27.92 19.38
CA ASP A 148 11.43 -28.50 18.56
C ASP A 148 12.74 -28.70 19.37
N PRO A 149 13.25 -29.92 19.61
CA PRO A 149 14.30 -30.19 20.60
C PRO A 149 15.72 -29.71 20.23
N SER A 150 15.98 -29.29 18.99
CA SER A 150 17.34 -28.93 18.57
C SER A 150 17.63 -27.43 18.71
N VAL A 151 18.60 -27.10 19.59
CA VAL A 151 19.09 -25.72 19.79
C VAL A 151 19.59 -25.09 18.48
N ALA A 152 20.13 -25.91 17.57
CA ALA A 152 20.60 -25.49 16.26
C ALA A 152 19.46 -24.94 15.36
N VAL A 153 18.34 -25.64 15.24
CA VAL A 153 17.20 -25.19 14.41
C VAL A 153 16.60 -23.91 14.99
N ARG A 154 16.40 -23.85 16.32
CA ARG A 154 15.95 -22.64 17.01
C ARG A 154 16.86 -21.44 16.74
N SER A 155 18.17 -21.64 16.84
CA SER A 155 19.16 -20.57 16.58
C SER A 155 19.08 -20.09 15.13
N ILE A 156 18.93 -21.01 14.17
CA ILE A 156 18.78 -20.67 12.74
C ILE A 156 17.51 -19.85 12.50
N ILE A 157 16.37 -20.25 13.07
CA ILE A 157 15.10 -19.53 12.93
C ILE A 157 15.24 -18.10 13.48
N VAL A 158 15.78 -17.92 14.68
CA VAL A 158 15.98 -16.60 15.30
C VAL A 158 16.89 -15.73 14.43
N VAL A 159 17.99 -16.29 13.90
CA VAL A 159 18.90 -15.55 13.02
C VAL A 159 18.21 -15.12 11.72
N LEU A 160 17.43 -16.00 11.10
CA LEU A 160 16.67 -15.70 9.88
C LEU A 160 15.58 -14.65 10.13
N ALA A 161 14.83 -14.76 11.22
CA ALA A 161 13.83 -13.80 11.64
C ALA A 161 14.44 -12.41 11.89
N ALA A 162 15.55 -12.35 12.64
CA ALA A 162 16.28 -11.12 12.91
C ALA A 162 16.82 -10.50 11.61
N LEU A 163 17.36 -11.31 10.69
CA LEU A 163 17.82 -10.86 9.38
C LEU A 163 16.68 -10.28 8.53
N ASN A 164 15.51 -10.93 8.51
CA ASN A 164 14.33 -10.45 7.80
C ASN A 164 13.87 -9.08 8.33
N LEU A 165 13.76 -8.94 9.64
CA LEU A 165 13.40 -7.68 10.30
C LEU A 165 14.43 -6.59 10.05
N LEU A 166 15.72 -6.92 10.08
CA LEU A 166 16.80 -5.99 9.76
C LEU A 166 16.71 -5.50 8.31
N LEU A 167 16.46 -6.40 7.35
CA LEU A 167 16.27 -6.03 5.94
C LEU A 167 15.04 -5.13 5.78
N ALA A 168 13.91 -5.45 6.42
CA ALA A 168 12.71 -4.62 6.42
C ALA A 168 13.00 -3.21 6.96
N ALA A 169 13.68 -3.11 8.11
CA ALA A 169 14.09 -1.84 8.70
C ALA A 169 14.99 -1.02 7.75
N ILE A 170 15.94 -1.66 7.06
CA ILE A 170 16.79 -1.01 6.06
C ILE A 170 15.97 -0.47 4.88
N VAL A 171 14.99 -1.23 4.39
CA VAL A 171 14.12 -0.82 3.27
C VAL A 171 13.22 0.35 3.65
N LEU A 172 12.65 0.32 4.87
CA LEU A 172 11.85 1.41 5.43
C LEU A 172 12.70 2.66 5.64
N ALA A 173 13.90 2.54 6.22
CA ALA A 173 14.85 3.64 6.39
C ALA A 173 15.24 4.29 5.04
N LYS A 174 15.20 3.53 3.94
CA LYS A 174 15.41 4.00 2.56
C LYS A 174 14.19 4.70 1.94
N GLY A 175 13.09 4.86 2.68
CA GLY A 175 11.86 5.52 2.23
C GLY A 175 11.02 4.67 1.27
N LYS A 176 11.18 3.34 1.28
CA LYS A 176 10.43 2.42 0.40
C LYS A 176 9.38 1.67 1.19
N ILE A 177 8.43 2.40 1.78
CA ILE A 177 7.42 1.88 2.71
C ILE A 177 6.71 0.65 2.12
N TRP A 178 6.16 0.78 0.92
CA TRP A 178 5.47 -0.31 0.21
C TRP A 178 6.35 -1.52 -0.08
N THR A 179 7.61 -1.32 -0.49
CA THR A 179 8.55 -2.43 -0.71
C THR A 179 8.93 -3.12 0.61
N GLY A 180 9.01 -2.37 1.71
CA GLY A 180 9.29 -2.92 3.04
C GLY A 180 8.12 -3.75 3.57
N LEU A 181 6.90 -3.22 3.47
CA LEU A 181 5.67 -3.91 3.85
C LEU A 181 5.43 -5.15 3.00
N ALA A 182 5.50 -5.06 1.67
CA ALA A 182 5.36 -6.21 0.78
C ALA A 182 6.49 -7.23 0.99
N GLY A 183 7.70 -6.75 1.30
CA GLY A 183 8.87 -7.59 1.50
C GLY A 183 8.83 -8.42 2.79
N LEU A 184 8.07 -8.01 3.81
CA LEU A 184 7.80 -8.85 4.98
C LEU A 184 7.15 -10.19 4.61
N PHE A 185 6.34 -10.17 3.56
CA PHE A 185 5.71 -11.37 2.99
C PHE A 185 6.64 -12.05 1.98
N PHE A 186 7.46 -11.29 1.24
CA PHE A 186 8.31 -11.83 0.20
C PHE A 186 9.76 -11.34 0.32
N LEU A 187 10.59 -12.14 1.00
CA LEU A 187 12.00 -11.83 1.29
C LEU A 187 12.82 -11.32 0.08
N PRO A 188 12.68 -11.84 -1.16
CA PRO A 188 13.42 -11.30 -2.30
C PRO A 188 13.15 -9.81 -2.57
N LEU A 189 11.95 -9.31 -2.29
CA LEU A 189 11.65 -7.87 -2.39
C LEU A 189 12.42 -7.06 -1.35
N LEU A 190 12.64 -7.58 -0.14
CA LEU A 190 13.49 -6.94 0.86
C LEU A 190 14.94 -6.88 0.42
N VAL A 191 15.48 -7.97 -0.15
CA VAL A 191 16.85 -8.01 -0.66
C VAL A 191 17.03 -6.99 -1.78
N ILE A 192 16.13 -6.97 -2.77
CA ILE A 192 16.15 -5.99 -3.87
C ILE A 192 15.99 -4.56 -3.33
N GLY A 193 15.06 -4.37 -2.39
CA GLY A 193 14.81 -3.10 -1.72
C GLY A 193 16.03 -2.58 -0.96
N ALA A 194 16.76 -3.47 -0.30
CA ALA A 194 17.95 -3.18 0.48
C ALA A 194 19.16 -2.90 -0.41
N ILE A 195 19.35 -3.62 -1.52
CA ILE A 195 20.46 -3.38 -2.45
C ILE A 195 20.27 -2.08 -3.25
N ARG A 196 19.04 -1.81 -3.72
CA ARG A 196 18.75 -0.63 -4.55
C ARG A 196 18.90 0.68 -3.77
N ILE A 197 19.35 1.73 -4.47
CA ILE A 197 19.48 3.08 -3.91
C ILE A 197 18.15 3.56 -3.27
N GLY A 198 18.26 4.24 -2.12
CA GLY A 198 17.13 4.77 -1.37
C GLY A 198 16.58 6.07 -1.96
N ARG A 199 15.41 6.51 -1.47
CA ARG A 199 14.83 7.81 -1.88
C ARG A 199 15.68 8.98 -1.36
N PRO A 200 15.83 10.08 -2.12
CA PRO A 200 16.70 11.20 -1.75
C PRO A 200 16.29 11.89 -0.45
N GLY A 201 14.99 11.95 -0.13
CA GLY A 201 14.46 12.52 1.11
C GLY A 201 14.40 11.57 2.32
N SER A 202 14.94 10.35 2.21
CA SER A 202 14.81 9.34 3.28
C SER A 202 15.81 9.53 4.44
N PRO A 203 15.51 9.00 5.66
CA PRO A 203 16.47 8.98 6.77
C PRO A 203 17.81 8.34 6.39
N TRP A 204 17.78 7.29 5.58
CA TRP A 204 18.99 6.66 5.04
C TRP A 204 19.81 7.62 4.17
N ALA A 205 19.17 8.41 3.31
CA ALA A 205 19.87 9.37 2.46
C ALA A 205 20.51 10.48 3.30
N ARG A 206 19.82 10.96 4.35
CA ARG A 206 20.34 11.94 5.31
C ARG A 206 21.65 11.47 5.97
N TRP A 207 21.68 10.23 6.44
CA TRP A 207 22.88 9.71 7.13
C TRP A 207 23.98 9.31 6.15
N ARG A 208 23.62 8.75 4.99
CA ARG A 208 24.56 8.00 4.15
C ARG A 208 24.97 8.70 2.86
N TYR A 209 24.12 9.58 2.31
CA TYR A 209 24.31 10.23 1.02
C TYR A 209 24.76 11.68 1.14
N THR A 210 24.47 12.37 2.25
CA THR A 210 24.95 13.74 2.50
C THR A 210 26.48 13.84 2.43
N ARG A 211 27.21 12.85 2.95
CA ARG A 211 28.68 12.77 2.84
C ARG A 211 29.19 12.22 1.49
N ARG A 212 28.30 11.92 0.53
CA ARG A 212 28.64 11.30 -0.77
C ARG A 212 27.84 11.93 -1.92
N PRO A 213 28.26 13.11 -2.43
CA PRO A 213 27.48 13.90 -3.38
C PRO A 213 27.11 13.13 -4.64
N ARG A 214 28.03 12.36 -5.22
CA ARG A 214 27.78 11.53 -6.41
C ARG A 214 26.64 10.51 -6.22
N ARG A 215 26.46 9.97 -5.01
CA ARG A 215 25.36 9.04 -4.71
C ARG A 215 24.04 9.78 -4.49
N MET A 216 24.07 10.96 -3.87
CA MET A 216 22.89 11.81 -3.72
C MET A 216 22.36 12.26 -5.08
N GLU A 217 23.24 12.74 -5.95
CA GLU A 217 22.91 13.16 -7.32
C GLU A 217 22.32 11.99 -8.13
N LYS A 218 22.88 10.78 -8.01
CA LYS A 218 22.31 9.58 -8.64
C LYS A 218 20.91 9.25 -8.11
N ALA A 219 20.66 9.44 -6.81
CA ALA A 219 19.35 9.22 -6.21
C ALA A 219 18.33 10.27 -6.70
N LEU A 220 18.71 11.54 -6.75
CA LEU A 220 17.90 12.65 -7.27
C LEU A 220 17.56 12.43 -8.75
N ARG A 221 18.56 12.14 -9.59
CA ARG A 221 18.35 11.86 -11.03
C ARG A 221 17.42 10.69 -11.26
N ARG A 222 17.55 9.61 -10.48
CA ARG A 222 16.66 8.46 -10.55
C ARG A 222 15.23 8.83 -10.16
N GLU A 223 15.04 9.53 -9.04
CA GLU A 223 13.71 9.93 -8.58
C GLU A 223 13.05 10.86 -9.60
N ARG A 224 13.80 11.82 -10.18
CA ARG A 224 13.32 12.71 -11.25
C ARG A 224 12.90 11.92 -12.49
N ASN A 225 13.75 11.01 -12.97
CA ASN A 225 13.45 10.20 -14.15
C ASN A 225 12.21 9.31 -13.96
N LEU A 226 12.01 8.73 -12.76
CA LEU A 226 10.85 7.90 -12.48
C LEU A 226 9.55 8.71 -12.32
N ARG A 227 9.63 9.92 -11.77
CA ARG A 227 8.45 10.78 -11.52
C ARG A 227 8.04 11.62 -12.73
N ARG A 228 9.01 12.03 -13.56
CA ARG A 228 8.78 12.90 -14.72
C ARG A 228 7.63 12.49 -15.64
N PRO A 229 7.48 11.22 -16.08
CA PRO A 229 6.36 10.85 -16.94
C PRO A 229 5.00 10.99 -16.22
N VAL A 230 4.95 10.68 -14.93
CA VAL A 230 3.72 10.75 -14.13
C VAL A 230 3.31 12.20 -13.88
N VAL A 231 4.26 13.06 -13.50
CA VAL A 231 4.01 14.50 -13.28
C VAL A 231 3.54 15.16 -14.58
N ARG A 232 4.18 14.84 -15.72
CA ARG A 232 3.75 15.35 -17.03
C ARG A 232 2.34 14.89 -17.39
N ALA A 233 2.02 13.61 -17.18
CA ALA A 233 0.68 13.10 -17.45
C ALA A 233 -0.37 13.76 -16.55
N LYS A 234 -0.05 14.02 -15.28
CA LYS A 234 -0.91 14.72 -14.32
C LYS A 234 -1.21 16.15 -14.81
N ILE A 235 -0.19 16.93 -15.10
CA ILE A 235 -0.36 18.34 -15.53
C ILE A 235 -1.10 18.40 -16.86
N TRP A 236 -0.76 17.52 -17.81
CA TRP A 236 -1.49 17.42 -19.07
C TRP A 236 -2.98 17.14 -18.88
N MET A 237 -3.34 16.25 -17.94
CA MET A 237 -4.74 15.98 -17.61
C MET A 237 -5.42 17.20 -16.98
N GLN A 238 -4.74 17.92 -16.09
CA GLN A 238 -5.27 19.14 -15.48
C GLN A 238 -5.52 20.22 -16.54
N ASP A 239 -4.59 20.42 -17.46
CA ASP A 239 -4.72 21.37 -18.56
C ASP A 239 -5.83 20.97 -19.54
N ALA A 240 -5.96 19.67 -19.84
CA ALA A 240 -7.02 19.16 -20.71
C ALA A 240 -8.43 19.36 -20.12
N ILE A 241 -8.55 19.38 -18.78
CA ILE A 241 -9.81 19.69 -18.10
C ILE A 241 -10.07 21.21 -18.11
N ALA A 242 -9.02 22.02 -18.01
CA ALA A 242 -9.10 23.48 -17.99
C ALA A 242 -9.21 24.12 -19.40
N GLY A 243 -8.93 23.38 -20.47
CA GLY A 243 -8.95 23.87 -21.85
C GLY A 243 -7.98 23.10 -22.77
N THR A 244 -7.30 23.83 -23.65
CA THR A 244 -6.36 23.25 -24.62
C THR A 244 -4.97 23.06 -23.99
N PRO A 245 -4.47 21.83 -23.82
CA PRO A 245 -3.17 21.60 -23.20
C PRO A 245 -2.02 22.05 -24.11
N ASP A 246 -1.24 23.02 -23.65
CA ASP A 246 0.02 23.40 -24.29
C ASP A 246 1.16 22.49 -23.81
N VAL A 247 1.77 21.78 -24.77
CA VAL A 247 2.88 20.85 -24.49
C VAL A 247 4.09 21.58 -23.91
N ALA A 248 4.32 22.85 -24.28
CA ALA A 248 5.43 23.63 -23.73
C ALA A 248 5.17 23.97 -22.26
N HIS A 249 3.96 24.44 -21.92
CA HIS A 249 3.53 24.64 -20.54
C HIS A 249 3.64 23.37 -19.70
N VAL A 250 3.07 22.24 -20.15
CA VAL A 250 3.12 20.95 -19.42
C VAL A 250 4.55 20.54 -19.10
N ARG A 251 5.48 20.73 -20.06
CA ARG A 251 6.89 20.40 -19.84
C ARG A 251 7.54 21.31 -18.81
N ALA A 252 7.33 22.62 -18.90
CA ALA A 252 7.91 23.59 -17.96
C ALA A 252 7.35 23.38 -16.54
N ALA A 253 6.02 23.35 -16.40
CA ALA A 253 5.35 23.13 -15.14
C ALA A 253 5.72 21.77 -14.49
N ALA A 254 5.95 20.73 -15.29
CA ALA A 254 6.42 19.45 -14.77
C ALA A 254 7.85 19.50 -14.23
N GLU A 255 8.75 20.28 -14.84
CA GLU A 255 10.10 20.44 -14.30
C GLU A 255 10.08 21.28 -13.01
N ASP A 256 9.30 22.35 -12.95
CA ASP A 256 9.12 23.17 -11.74
C ASP A 256 8.56 22.35 -10.57
N GLU A 257 7.53 21.53 -10.83
CA GLU A 257 6.97 20.64 -9.82
C GLU A 257 8.01 19.58 -9.37
N LEU A 258 8.79 19.02 -10.31
CA LEU A 258 9.87 18.10 -9.97
C LEU A 258 10.93 18.75 -9.08
N ASP A 259 11.29 20.01 -9.33
CA ASP A 259 12.26 20.75 -8.52
C ASP A 259 11.72 21.05 -7.11
N ARG A 260 10.40 21.26 -6.98
CA ARG A 260 9.73 21.42 -5.68
C ARG A 260 9.66 20.12 -4.86
N ILE A 261 9.40 18.98 -5.51
CA ILE A 261 9.14 17.71 -4.81
C ILE A 261 10.39 16.83 -4.65
N VAL A 262 11.36 16.88 -5.57
CA VAL A 262 12.55 16.01 -5.58
C VAL A 262 13.71 16.71 -4.88
N LEU A 263 13.59 16.81 -3.56
CA LEU A 263 14.59 17.45 -2.72
C LEU A 263 15.46 16.43 -1.95
N PRO A 264 16.76 16.73 -1.73
CA PRO A 264 17.60 15.92 -0.86
C PRO A 264 17.13 16.04 0.60
N ALA A 265 17.37 15.00 1.40
CA ALA A 265 17.15 15.09 2.83
C ALA A 265 18.07 16.17 3.45
N PRO A 266 17.55 17.07 4.32
CA PRO A 266 18.36 18.09 4.96
C PRO A 266 19.45 17.47 5.84
N ALA A 267 20.57 18.17 6.02
CA ALA A 267 21.67 17.65 6.82
C ALA A 267 21.22 17.36 8.27
N PRO A 268 21.89 16.46 9.00
CA PRO A 268 21.62 16.28 10.43
C PRO A 268 21.83 17.61 11.18
N GLY A 269 20.78 18.15 11.81
CA GLY A 269 20.81 19.41 12.55
C GLY A 269 20.22 20.63 11.83
N GLU A 270 19.97 20.54 10.52
CA GLU A 270 19.25 21.57 9.77
C GLU A 270 17.76 21.21 9.70
N SER A 271 16.91 22.08 10.24
CA SER A 271 15.47 22.03 10.00
C SER A 271 15.19 22.41 8.55
N ARG A 272 14.15 21.79 7.97
CA ARG A 272 13.67 22.18 6.64
C ARG A 272 13.08 23.59 6.81
N PRO A 273 13.43 24.59 5.97
CA PRO A 273 12.78 25.90 6.07
C PRO A 273 11.28 25.71 5.89
N ASP A 274 10.50 26.30 6.79
CA ASP A 274 9.04 26.20 6.79
C ASP A 274 8.48 26.71 5.45
N ARG A 275 7.53 25.98 4.88
CA ARG A 275 7.01 26.18 3.53
C ARG A 275 6.15 27.45 3.36
N GLU A 276 6.03 28.28 4.40
CA GLU A 276 5.09 29.41 4.41
C GLU A 276 5.64 30.71 3.80
N SER A 277 6.94 30.82 3.46
CA SER A 277 7.51 32.13 3.07
C SER A 277 7.66 32.39 1.56
N VAL A 278 7.06 31.60 0.66
CA VAL A 278 7.24 31.77 -0.81
C VAL A 278 5.94 32.10 -1.56
N GLY A 279 4.83 32.36 -0.84
CA GLY A 279 3.51 32.63 -1.43
C GLY A 279 3.02 34.09 -1.40
N ALA A 280 3.84 35.04 -0.97
CA ALA A 280 3.45 36.46 -0.93
C ALA A 280 4.47 37.30 -1.71
N GLY A 281 4.22 37.46 -3.00
CA GLY A 281 4.98 38.29 -3.93
C GLY A 281 4.30 38.33 -5.28
#